data_AF-R8BMK7-F1
#
_entry.id   AF-R8BMK7-F1
#
_cell.length_a   1.000
_cell.length_b   1.000
_cell.length_c   1.000
_cell.angle_alpha   90.00
_cell.angle_beta   90.00
_cell.angle_gamma   90.00
#
_symmetry.space_group_name_H-M   'P 1'
#
loop_
_entity.id
_entity.type
_entity.pdbx_description
1 polymer ?
#
loop_
_entity_poly.entity_id
_entity_poly.type
_entity_poly.pdbx_seq_one_letter_code
_entity_poly.pdbx_strand_id
1 'polypeptide(L)'
;MASIGNITAAAAAARADTTLALANFNFEISLFTKRVNPPVEYEGVGQHLAKARLQEAQDGSQHTTARKLGLLFKGILPTTPNLIKAYGSRASEIAKSAKANPKGDVSSYGPFTNRVGADATTLWAAATSGHAAIQCHLLACMLARMWDAPEATSLWDEIILRRKMEVAADLEAEGEIDTNLMLATAQQFPRCDLADWDASCRSWLRVADSEKLVQQKKLRLIIDNIDLSKWRNFWKAYRDQFKVEKFSSD
;
A
#
# COMPACT_ATOMS: atom_id res chain seq x y z
N MET A 1 -31.96 25.73 -36.60
CA MET A 1 -31.28 24.42 -36.51
C MET A 1 -29.85 24.61 -36.01
N ALA A 2 -29.66 24.81 -34.70
CA ALA A 2 -28.34 24.99 -34.09
C ALA A 2 -28.40 24.47 -32.65
N SER A 3 -28.32 23.16 -32.46
CA SER A 3 -28.32 22.59 -31.10
C SER A 3 -27.63 21.22 -30.98
N ILE A 4 -27.38 20.51 -32.08
CA ILE A 4 -26.74 19.18 -32.02
C ILE A 4 -25.20 19.33 -32.06
N GLY A 5 -24.66 20.26 -32.86
CA GLY A 5 -23.21 20.49 -32.98
C GLY A 5 -22.54 21.03 -31.71
N ASN A 6 -23.24 21.83 -30.90
CA ASN A 6 -22.70 22.40 -29.66
C ASN A 6 -22.58 21.35 -28.54
N ILE A 7 -23.49 20.37 -28.50
CA ILE A 7 -23.46 19.28 -27.51
C ILE A 7 -22.32 18.30 -27.82
N THR A 8 -22.11 17.97 -29.10
CA THR A 8 -20.99 17.13 -29.53
C THR A 8 -19.64 17.80 -29.28
N ALA A 9 -19.55 19.12 -29.47
CA ALA A 9 -18.34 19.90 -29.20
C ALA A 9 -18.04 20.00 -27.69
N ALA A 10 -19.05 20.24 -26.85
CA ALA A 10 -18.89 20.28 -25.39
C ALA A 10 -18.47 18.91 -24.82
N ALA A 11 -19.05 17.82 -25.33
CA ALA A 11 -18.68 16.47 -24.92
C ALA A 11 -17.27 16.07 -25.41
N ALA A 12 -16.83 16.56 -26.57
CA ALA A 12 -15.46 16.35 -27.05
C ALA A 12 -14.45 17.17 -26.24
N ALA A 13 -14.78 18.43 -25.91
CA ALA A 13 -13.95 19.28 -25.06
C ALA A 13 -13.80 18.71 -23.65
N ALA A 14 -14.91 18.30 -23.00
CA ALA A 14 -14.86 17.66 -21.69
C ALA A 14 -14.02 16.36 -21.68
N ARG A 15 -14.09 15.55 -22.76
CA ARG A 15 -13.22 14.37 -22.91
C ARG A 15 -11.76 14.72 -23.14
N ALA A 16 -11.48 15.77 -23.90
CA ALA A 16 -10.13 16.25 -24.12
C ALA A 16 -9.52 16.79 -22.82
N ASP A 17 -10.26 17.60 -22.07
CA ASP A 17 -9.82 18.19 -20.80
C ASP A 17 -9.59 17.11 -19.73
N THR A 18 -10.46 16.11 -19.62
CA THR A 18 -10.24 14.96 -18.73
C THR A 18 -9.05 14.12 -19.16
N THR A 19 -8.85 13.88 -20.47
CA THR A 19 -7.69 13.14 -20.98
C THR A 19 -6.38 13.89 -20.71
N LEU A 20 -6.36 15.21 -20.92
CA LEU A 20 -5.20 16.07 -20.63
C LEU A 20 -4.91 16.14 -19.13
N ALA A 21 -5.95 16.27 -18.30
CA ALA A 21 -5.80 16.26 -16.84
C ALA A 21 -5.28 14.91 -16.33
N LEU A 22 -5.76 13.78 -16.88
CA LEU A 22 -5.28 12.45 -16.54
C LEU A 22 -3.87 12.19 -17.04
N ALA A 23 -3.52 12.65 -18.24
CA ALA A 23 -2.17 12.57 -18.77
C ALA A 23 -1.20 13.40 -17.93
N ASN A 24 -1.57 14.64 -17.58
CA ASN A 24 -0.77 15.51 -16.73
C ASN A 24 -0.63 14.94 -15.31
N PHE A 25 -1.69 14.36 -14.74
CA PHE A 25 -1.62 13.73 -13.43
C PHE A 25 -0.83 12.42 -13.42
N ASN A 26 -0.96 11.58 -14.44
CA ASN A 26 -0.12 10.40 -14.59
C ASN A 26 1.35 10.82 -14.72
N PHE A 27 1.61 11.88 -15.50
CA PHE A 27 2.92 12.52 -15.58
C PHE A 27 3.39 13.07 -14.22
N GLU A 28 2.52 13.70 -13.41
CA GLU A 28 2.85 14.18 -12.05
C GLU A 28 3.05 13.05 -11.01
N ILE A 29 2.45 11.88 -11.23
CA ILE A 29 2.73 10.67 -10.45
C ILE A 29 4.06 10.05 -10.91
N SER A 30 4.40 10.11 -12.20
CA SER A 30 5.55 9.43 -12.78
C SER A 30 6.84 10.27 -12.89
N LEU A 31 6.77 11.59 -13.04
CA LEU A 31 7.90 12.47 -13.32
C LEU A 31 8.25 13.42 -12.16
N PHE A 32 8.83 12.87 -11.10
CA PHE A 32 9.85 13.58 -10.30
C PHE A 32 9.50 14.58 -9.18
N THR A 33 8.27 15.00 -8.84
CA THR A 33 8.14 16.19 -7.94
C THR A 33 7.17 16.17 -6.75
N LYS A 34 6.69 15.01 -6.29
CA LYS A 34 5.90 14.99 -5.04
C LYS A 34 6.23 13.79 -4.17
N ARG A 35 7.53 13.41 -4.16
CA ARG A 35 8.11 12.62 -3.08
C ARG A 35 7.92 13.43 -1.80
N VAL A 36 7.20 12.86 -0.85
CA VAL A 36 7.05 13.46 0.47
C VAL A 36 8.26 13.05 1.28
N ASN A 37 8.76 13.96 2.12
CA ASN A 37 9.78 13.59 3.09
C ASN A 37 9.24 12.44 3.94
N PRO A 38 9.90 11.27 3.96
CA PRO A 38 9.41 10.14 4.74
C PRO A 38 9.46 10.51 6.23
N PRO A 39 8.57 9.94 7.06
CA PRO A 39 8.66 10.16 8.50
C PRO A 39 10.04 9.73 9.01
N VAL A 40 10.60 10.49 9.95
CA VAL A 40 11.98 10.30 10.45
C VAL A 40 12.23 8.89 10.96
N GLU A 41 11.19 8.21 11.44
CA GLU A 41 11.27 6.83 11.91
C GLU A 41 11.63 5.84 10.81
N TYR A 42 11.43 6.16 9.53
CA TYR A 42 11.74 5.29 8.38
C TYR A 42 13.13 5.55 7.80
N GLU A 43 13.87 6.55 8.28
CA GLU A 43 15.16 6.94 7.73
C GLU A 43 16.15 5.76 7.63
N GLY A 44 16.16 4.88 8.64
CA GLY A 44 17.01 3.70 8.66
C GLY A 44 16.70 2.71 7.52
N VAL A 45 15.44 2.62 7.08
CA VAL A 45 15.05 1.79 5.92
C VAL A 45 15.70 2.33 4.66
N GLY A 46 15.56 3.63 4.39
CA GLY A 46 16.14 4.26 3.19
C GLY A 46 17.67 4.19 3.16
N GLN A 47 18.33 4.37 4.30
CA GLN A 47 19.79 4.32 4.42
C GLN A 47 20.39 2.94 4.17
N HIS A 48 19.65 1.86 4.47
CA HIS A 48 20.16 0.49 4.43
C HIS A 48 19.55 -0.36 3.31
N LEU A 49 18.71 0.23 2.47
CA LEU A 49 18.18 -0.45 1.30
C LEU A 49 19.27 -0.63 0.24
N ALA A 50 19.28 -1.80 -0.40
CA ALA A 50 20.19 -2.05 -1.51
C ALA A 50 19.97 -1.02 -2.64
N LYS A 51 21.03 -0.54 -3.28
CA LYS A 51 20.98 0.57 -4.25
C LYS A 51 19.92 0.36 -5.34
N ALA A 52 19.82 -0.84 -5.90
CA ALA A 52 18.83 -1.12 -6.95
C ALA A 52 17.39 -1.05 -6.42
N ARG A 53 17.15 -1.53 -5.19
CA ARG A 53 15.84 -1.45 -4.54
C ARG A 53 15.49 -0.02 -4.14
N LEU A 54 16.47 0.77 -3.69
CA LEU A 54 16.25 2.17 -3.39
C LEU A 54 15.77 2.92 -4.63
N GLN A 55 16.42 2.68 -5.78
CA GLN A 55 16.03 3.25 -7.06
C GLN A 55 14.64 2.76 -7.49
N GLU A 56 14.34 1.48 -7.38
CA GLU A 56 13.02 0.91 -7.71
C GLU A 56 11.90 1.48 -6.81
N ALA A 57 12.16 1.68 -5.53
CA ALA A 57 11.22 2.27 -4.59
C ALA A 57 10.97 3.77 -4.83
N GLN A 58 11.90 4.45 -5.49
CA GLN A 58 11.86 5.90 -5.72
C GLN A 58 11.38 6.28 -7.13
N ASP A 59 11.71 5.46 -8.12
CA ASP A 59 11.52 5.74 -9.55
C ASP A 59 10.79 4.62 -10.30
N GLY A 60 10.47 3.50 -9.62
CA GLY A 60 9.81 2.34 -10.22
C GLY A 60 8.29 2.32 -10.07
N SER A 61 7.68 1.27 -10.62
CA SER A 61 6.22 1.01 -10.56
C SER A 61 5.69 0.92 -9.13
N GLN A 62 6.52 0.48 -8.17
CA GLN A 62 6.14 0.42 -6.76
C GLN A 62 5.90 1.81 -6.16
N HIS A 63 6.68 2.82 -6.55
CA HIS A 63 6.43 4.21 -6.14
C HIS A 63 5.09 4.70 -6.67
N THR A 64 4.86 4.52 -7.97
CA THR A 64 3.60 4.86 -8.64
C THR A 64 2.41 4.18 -7.96
N THR A 65 2.53 2.89 -7.65
CA THR A 65 1.48 2.09 -6.99
C THR A 65 1.21 2.60 -5.57
N ALA A 66 2.25 2.80 -4.76
CA ALA A 66 2.12 3.36 -3.41
C ALA A 66 1.36 4.68 -3.40
N ARG A 67 1.69 5.55 -4.35
CA ARG A 67 1.10 6.88 -4.49
C ARG A 67 -0.34 6.84 -4.97
N LYS A 68 -0.64 6.04 -5.99
CA LYS A 68 -2.02 5.83 -6.46
C LYS A 68 -2.91 5.29 -5.33
N LEU A 69 -2.45 4.28 -4.59
CA LEU A 69 -3.16 3.73 -3.42
C LEU A 69 -3.31 4.81 -2.33
N GLY A 70 -2.24 5.51 -1.99
CA GLY A 70 -2.26 6.56 -0.99
C GLY A 70 -3.29 7.66 -1.29
N LEU A 71 -3.42 8.08 -2.55
CA LEU A 71 -4.42 9.06 -2.97
C LEU A 71 -5.84 8.50 -2.96
N LEU A 72 -6.03 7.26 -3.44
CA LEU A 72 -7.34 6.62 -3.51
C LEU A 72 -7.97 6.41 -2.12
N PHE A 73 -7.15 6.13 -1.10
CA PHE A 73 -7.61 5.80 0.25
C PHE A 73 -7.46 6.93 1.28
N LYS A 74 -6.81 8.05 0.95
CA LYS A 74 -6.46 9.13 1.91
C LYS A 74 -7.62 9.61 2.79
N GLY A 75 -8.83 9.70 2.23
CA GLY A 75 -10.00 10.27 2.90
C GLY A 75 -10.72 9.33 3.87
N ILE A 76 -10.46 8.02 3.83
CA ILE A 76 -11.20 7.03 4.63
C ILE A 76 -10.36 6.34 5.71
N LEU A 77 -9.05 6.51 5.65
CA LEU A 77 -8.14 5.85 6.57
C LEU A 77 -8.08 6.62 7.90
N PRO A 78 -8.18 5.92 9.04
CA PRO A 78 -8.11 6.57 10.34
C PRO A 78 -6.71 7.16 10.60
N THR A 79 -6.65 8.24 11.36
CA THR A 79 -5.37 8.83 11.80
C THR A 79 -4.66 7.89 12.77
N THR A 80 -3.50 7.35 12.36
CA THR A 80 -2.75 6.32 13.13
C THR A 80 -1.27 6.68 13.36
N PRO A 81 -0.95 7.86 13.91
CA PRO A 81 0.43 8.35 14.01
C PRO A 81 1.32 7.45 14.87
N ASN A 82 0.79 6.92 15.98
CA ASN A 82 1.54 6.03 16.87
C ASN A 82 1.89 4.69 16.19
N LEU A 83 0.99 4.16 15.37
CA LEU A 83 1.25 2.93 14.61
C LEU A 83 2.33 3.17 13.56
N ILE A 84 2.21 4.26 12.80
CA ILE A 84 3.17 4.63 11.76
C ILE A 84 4.57 4.85 12.36
N LYS A 85 4.65 5.57 13.48
CA LYS A 85 5.88 5.79 14.24
C LYS A 85 6.50 4.48 14.74
N ALA A 86 5.71 3.64 15.42
CA ALA A 86 6.18 2.38 15.98
C ALA A 86 6.65 1.41 14.89
N TYR A 87 5.91 1.34 13.77
CA TYR A 87 6.26 0.49 12.64
C TYR A 87 7.54 0.97 11.95
N GLY A 88 7.65 2.28 11.65
CA GLY A 88 8.85 2.87 11.05
C GLY A 88 10.09 2.62 11.90
N SER A 89 10.00 2.89 13.21
CA SER A 89 11.13 2.72 14.14
C SER A 89 11.63 1.27 14.13
N ARG A 90 10.69 0.31 14.15
CA ARG A 90 11.00 -1.11 14.10
C ARG A 90 11.55 -1.54 12.74
N ALA A 91 11.00 -1.03 11.66
CA ALA A 91 11.48 -1.33 10.31
C ALA A 91 12.91 -0.81 10.10
N SER A 92 13.19 0.41 10.56
CA SER A 92 14.54 0.99 10.56
C SER A 92 15.52 0.19 11.42
N GLU A 93 15.09 -0.29 12.59
CA GLU A 93 15.91 -1.17 13.42
C GLU A 93 16.24 -2.49 12.70
N ILE A 94 15.24 -3.12 12.07
CA ILE A 94 15.42 -4.33 11.25
C ILE A 94 16.39 -4.07 10.11
N ALA A 95 16.19 -2.98 9.36
CA ALA A 95 17.03 -2.65 8.21
C ALA A 95 18.50 -2.36 8.59
N LYS A 96 18.77 -1.89 9.80
CA LYS A 96 20.13 -1.68 10.31
C LYS A 96 20.85 -3.00 10.67
N SER A 97 20.11 -4.09 10.86
CA SER A 97 20.70 -5.38 11.24
C SER A 97 21.52 -5.98 10.09
N ALA A 98 22.74 -6.40 10.40
CA ALA A 98 23.61 -7.11 9.44
C ALA A 98 23.01 -8.44 8.97
N LYS A 99 22.09 -9.03 9.74
CA LYS A 99 21.38 -10.26 9.35
C LYS A 99 20.29 -9.98 8.32
N ALA A 100 19.61 -8.84 8.42
CA ALA A 100 18.62 -8.40 7.43
C ALA A 100 19.29 -7.85 6.17
N ASN A 101 20.35 -7.07 6.33
CA ASN A 101 21.09 -6.40 5.27
C ASN A 101 22.60 -6.69 5.42
N PRO A 102 23.06 -7.87 4.97
CA PRO A 102 24.49 -8.16 4.95
C PRO A 102 25.19 -7.22 3.98
N LYS A 103 26.42 -6.82 4.31
CA LYS A 103 27.25 -6.03 3.39
C LYS A 103 27.55 -6.89 2.17
N GLY A 104 26.95 -6.54 1.03
CA GLY A 104 27.22 -7.22 -0.23
C GLY A 104 28.67 -6.96 -0.65
N ASP A 105 29.44 -8.02 -0.85
CA ASP A 105 30.69 -7.97 -1.60
C ASP A 105 30.49 -8.59 -3.00
N VAL A 106 31.27 -8.12 -3.97
CA VAL A 106 31.17 -8.63 -5.35
C VAL A 106 31.58 -10.10 -5.41
N SER A 107 32.48 -10.54 -4.54
CA SER A 107 32.97 -11.91 -4.44
C SER A 107 31.91 -12.93 -4.01
N SER A 108 31.01 -12.60 -3.08
CA SER A 108 30.02 -13.57 -2.57
C SER A 108 28.70 -13.53 -3.34
N TYR A 109 28.34 -12.39 -3.92
CA TYR A 109 27.01 -12.19 -4.53
C TYR A 109 27.03 -11.90 -6.03
N GLY A 110 28.21 -11.70 -6.62
CA GLY A 110 28.40 -11.49 -8.06
C GLY A 110 27.44 -10.44 -8.64
N PRO A 111 26.66 -10.77 -9.68
CA PRO A 111 25.77 -9.82 -10.34
C PRO A 111 24.61 -9.32 -9.46
N PHE A 112 24.33 -9.99 -8.34
CA PHE A 112 23.21 -9.65 -7.45
C PHE A 112 23.59 -8.70 -6.32
N THR A 113 24.87 -8.30 -6.20
CA THR A 113 25.39 -7.46 -5.10
C THR A 113 24.52 -6.24 -4.79
N ASN A 114 23.97 -5.57 -5.82
CA ASN A 114 23.13 -4.37 -5.67
C ASN A 114 21.68 -4.64 -5.23
N ARG A 115 21.29 -5.91 -5.06
CA ARG A 115 19.96 -6.38 -4.61
C ARG A 115 20.00 -7.19 -3.32
N VAL A 116 21.19 -7.43 -2.76
CA VAL A 116 21.36 -8.19 -1.53
C VAL A 116 20.74 -7.46 -0.34
N GLY A 117 20.05 -8.20 0.53
CA GLY A 117 19.45 -7.69 1.77
C GLY A 117 17.94 -7.84 1.82
N ALA A 118 17.31 -7.13 2.75
CA ALA A 118 15.88 -7.05 2.96
C ALA A 118 15.21 -6.30 1.81
N ASP A 119 14.14 -6.88 1.28
CA ASP A 119 13.31 -6.18 0.30
C ASP A 119 12.29 -5.34 1.05
N ALA A 120 12.59 -4.07 1.25
CA ALA A 120 11.65 -3.09 1.81
C ALA A 120 11.26 -2.04 0.75
N THR A 121 11.21 -2.46 -0.51
CA THR A 121 11.00 -1.56 -1.67
C THR A 121 9.63 -0.89 -1.59
N THR A 122 8.56 -1.67 -1.42
CA THR A 122 7.19 -1.17 -1.19
C THR A 122 7.05 -0.35 0.07
N LEU A 123 7.75 -0.73 1.15
CA LEU A 123 7.78 0.01 2.40
C LEU A 123 8.36 1.42 2.22
N TRP A 124 9.49 1.53 1.53
CA TRP A 124 10.13 2.81 1.26
C TRP A 124 9.35 3.66 0.24
N ALA A 125 8.79 3.02 -0.78
CA ALA A 125 7.87 3.65 -1.73
C ALA A 125 6.66 4.26 -1.00
N ALA A 126 6.07 3.52 -0.05
CA ALA A 126 4.99 4.00 0.80
C ALA A 126 5.42 5.16 1.70
N ALA A 127 6.56 5.03 2.38
CA ALA A 127 7.08 6.08 3.27
C ALA A 127 7.29 7.41 2.54
N THR A 128 7.75 7.36 1.29
CA THR A 128 7.96 8.54 0.43
C THR A 128 6.71 9.00 -0.34
N SER A 129 5.59 8.28 -0.21
CA SER A 129 4.29 8.61 -0.80
C SER A 129 3.28 9.18 0.22
N GLY A 130 3.61 9.14 1.51
CA GLY A 130 2.83 9.73 2.60
C GLY A 130 2.09 8.73 3.48
N HIS A 131 1.47 9.22 4.55
CA HIS A 131 0.89 8.39 5.62
C HIS A 131 -0.17 7.40 5.13
N ALA A 132 -1.05 7.80 4.22
CA ALA A 132 -2.06 6.92 3.64
C ALA A 132 -1.44 5.74 2.86
N ALA A 133 -0.33 5.97 2.15
CA ALA A 133 0.39 4.91 1.46
C ALA A 133 1.06 3.93 2.44
N ILE A 134 1.61 4.43 3.56
CA ILE A 134 2.14 3.57 4.64
C ILE A 134 1.03 2.67 5.21
N GLN A 135 -0.17 3.20 5.41
CA GLN A 135 -1.31 2.42 5.88
C GLN A 135 -1.74 1.36 4.84
N CYS A 136 -1.71 1.68 3.55
CA CYS A 136 -1.93 0.71 2.49
C CYS A 136 -0.86 -0.40 2.48
N HIS A 137 0.42 -0.05 2.71
CA HIS A 137 1.50 -1.03 2.88
C HIS A 137 1.26 -1.96 4.07
N LEU A 138 0.80 -1.41 5.20
CA LEU A 138 0.45 -2.20 6.38
C LEU A 138 -0.72 -3.15 6.12
N LEU A 139 -1.76 -2.70 5.40
CA LEU A 139 -2.84 -3.56 4.94
C LEU A 139 -2.32 -4.66 4.03
N ALA A 140 -1.45 -4.35 3.06
CA ALA A 140 -0.83 -5.35 2.20
C ALA A 140 -0.04 -6.38 3.00
N CYS A 141 0.69 -5.95 4.03
CA CYS A 141 1.35 -6.87 4.96
C CYS A 141 0.38 -7.76 5.75
N MET A 142 -0.84 -7.30 6.03
CA MET A 142 -1.88 -8.15 6.63
C MET A 142 -2.41 -9.17 5.63
N LEU A 143 -2.75 -8.72 4.41
CA LEU A 143 -3.24 -9.60 3.35
C LEU A 143 -2.21 -10.69 3.02
N ALA A 144 -0.93 -10.30 2.90
CA ALA A 144 0.19 -11.19 2.64
C ALA A 144 0.40 -12.27 3.72
N ARG A 145 -0.09 -12.07 4.95
CA ARG A 145 -0.02 -13.07 6.03
C ARG A 145 -1.22 -14.02 6.04
N MET A 146 -2.36 -13.55 5.56
CA MET A 146 -3.64 -14.25 5.68
C MET A 146 -3.96 -15.10 4.45
N TRP A 147 -3.54 -14.66 3.27
CA TRP A 147 -3.85 -15.29 1.98
C TRP A 147 -2.59 -15.62 1.19
N ASP A 148 -2.72 -16.52 0.23
CA ASP A 148 -1.66 -16.77 -0.75
C ASP A 148 -1.51 -15.59 -1.74
N ALA A 149 -0.46 -15.61 -2.57
CA ALA A 149 -0.15 -14.45 -3.43
C ALA A 149 -1.25 -14.14 -4.48
N PRO A 150 -1.79 -15.12 -5.22
CA PRO A 150 -2.89 -14.88 -6.14
C PRO A 150 -4.18 -14.38 -5.46
N GLU A 151 -4.52 -14.92 -4.29
CA GLU A 151 -5.69 -14.48 -3.52
C GLU A 151 -5.51 -13.06 -3.00
N ALA A 152 -4.35 -12.73 -2.40
CA ALA A 152 -4.06 -11.38 -1.92
C ALA A 152 -4.08 -10.34 -3.03
N THR A 153 -3.57 -10.70 -4.23
CA THR A 153 -3.64 -9.84 -5.42
C THR A 153 -5.08 -9.62 -5.86
N SER A 154 -5.92 -10.67 -5.85
CA SER A 154 -7.34 -10.57 -6.21
C SER A 154 -8.13 -9.71 -5.21
N LEU A 155 -7.83 -9.84 -3.91
CA LEU A 155 -8.43 -9.01 -2.86
C LEU A 155 -8.06 -7.54 -3.02
N TRP A 156 -6.80 -7.23 -3.38
CA TRP A 156 -6.40 -5.86 -3.68
C TRP A 156 -7.17 -5.28 -4.87
N ASP A 157 -7.33 -6.06 -5.94
CA ASP A 157 -8.11 -5.68 -7.12
C ASP A 157 -9.57 -5.37 -6.75
N GLU A 158 -10.19 -6.22 -5.93
CA GLU A 158 -11.57 -6.02 -5.43
C GLU A 158 -11.69 -4.80 -4.50
N ILE A 159 -10.74 -4.60 -3.57
CA ILE A 159 -10.70 -3.45 -2.67
C ILE A 159 -10.60 -2.13 -3.46
N ILE A 160 -9.75 -2.09 -4.48
CA ILE A 160 -9.60 -0.92 -5.36
C ILE A 160 -10.86 -0.69 -6.17
N LEU A 161 -11.42 -1.74 -6.78
CA LEU A 161 -12.64 -1.66 -7.57
C LEU A 161 -13.80 -1.12 -6.73
N ARG A 162 -13.98 -1.67 -5.52
CA ARG A 162 -15.05 -1.24 -4.61
C ARG A 162 -14.86 0.21 -4.20
N ARG A 163 -13.63 0.62 -3.87
CA ARG A 163 -13.35 2.00 -3.50
C ARG A 163 -13.65 2.98 -4.63
N LYS A 164 -13.34 2.62 -5.87
CA LYS A 164 -13.68 3.44 -7.04
C LYS A 164 -15.18 3.57 -7.24
N MET A 165 -15.94 2.50 -7.02
CA MET A 165 -17.41 2.52 -7.08
C MET A 165 -18.01 3.44 -5.99
N GLU A 166 -17.47 3.40 -4.76
CA GLU A 166 -17.88 4.31 -3.69
C GLU A 166 -17.65 5.77 -4.07
N VAL A 167 -16.46 6.11 -4.57
CA VAL A 167 -16.14 7.48 -4.99
C VAL A 167 -17.04 7.96 -6.13
N ALA A 168 -17.41 7.07 -7.05
CA ALA A 168 -18.35 7.41 -8.12
C ALA A 168 -19.76 7.71 -7.57
N ALA A 169 -20.23 6.90 -6.60
CA ALA A 169 -21.50 7.13 -5.93
C ALA A 169 -21.50 8.43 -5.09
N ASP A 170 -20.40 8.71 -4.39
CA ASP A 170 -20.22 9.95 -3.63
C ASP A 170 -20.28 11.18 -4.55
N LEU A 171 -19.65 11.10 -5.74
CA LEU A 171 -19.71 12.17 -6.74
C LEU A 171 -21.14 12.39 -7.28
N GLU A 172 -21.89 11.32 -7.51
CA GLU A 172 -23.30 11.42 -7.95
C GLU A 172 -24.20 12.04 -6.87
N ALA A 173 -23.92 11.76 -5.59
CA ALA A 173 -24.71 12.23 -4.46
C ALA A 173 -24.38 13.68 -4.04
N GLU A 174 -23.08 14.00 -3.92
CA GLU A 174 -22.60 15.27 -3.35
C GLU A 174 -22.26 16.32 -4.43
N GLY A 175 -22.04 15.89 -5.68
CA GLY A 175 -21.74 16.78 -6.81
C GLY A 175 -20.32 17.33 -6.85
N GLU A 176 -19.50 17.10 -5.81
CA GLU A 176 -18.11 17.52 -5.74
C GLU A 176 -17.26 16.49 -4.97
N ILE A 177 -16.05 16.19 -5.46
CA ILE A 177 -15.06 15.37 -4.77
C ILE A 177 -13.66 15.98 -4.94
N ASP A 178 -12.74 15.67 -4.03
CA ASP A 178 -11.35 16.12 -4.12
C ASP A 178 -10.72 15.75 -5.47
N THR A 179 -10.06 16.72 -6.12
CA THR A 179 -9.47 16.54 -7.45
C THR A 179 -8.44 15.40 -7.47
N ASN A 180 -7.64 15.22 -6.43
CA ASN A 180 -6.66 14.13 -6.40
C ASN A 180 -7.34 12.76 -6.29
N LEU A 181 -8.45 12.67 -5.55
CA LEU A 181 -9.27 11.46 -5.44
C LEU A 181 -9.95 11.12 -6.77
N MET A 182 -10.50 12.12 -7.47
CA MET A 182 -11.07 11.95 -8.82
C MET A 182 -10.01 11.40 -9.79
N LEU A 183 -8.82 12.01 -9.79
CA LEU A 183 -7.72 11.61 -10.65
C LEU A 183 -7.20 10.20 -10.30
N ALA A 184 -7.07 9.87 -9.02
CA ALA A 184 -6.68 8.53 -8.57
C ALA A 184 -7.70 7.44 -8.97
N THR A 185 -9.00 7.76 -8.95
CA THR A 185 -10.08 6.85 -9.37
C THR A 185 -9.98 6.48 -10.85
N ALA A 186 -9.62 7.43 -11.69
CA ALA A 186 -9.43 7.24 -13.12
C ALA A 186 -8.13 6.51 -13.50
N GLN A 187 -7.16 6.39 -12.57
CA GLN A 187 -5.91 5.67 -12.82
C GLN A 187 -6.13 4.16 -12.95
N GLN A 188 -5.36 3.52 -13.82
CA GLN A 188 -5.33 2.06 -13.90
C GLN A 188 -4.40 1.47 -12.83
N PHE A 189 -4.79 0.30 -12.32
CA PHE A 189 -4.01 -0.53 -11.41
C PHE A 189 -3.80 -1.90 -12.07
N PRO A 190 -2.76 -2.04 -12.91
CA PRO A 190 -2.44 -3.31 -13.53
C PRO A 190 -2.27 -4.41 -12.47
N ARG A 191 -2.83 -5.58 -12.74
CA ARG A 191 -2.74 -6.72 -11.81
C ARG A 191 -1.29 -7.15 -11.52
N CYS A 192 -0.38 -6.96 -12.48
CA CYS A 192 1.05 -7.19 -12.28
C CYS A 192 1.65 -6.26 -11.22
N ASP A 193 1.25 -4.97 -11.22
CA ASP A 193 1.75 -4.00 -10.24
C ASP A 193 1.27 -4.36 -8.82
N LEU A 194 0.04 -4.87 -8.70
CA LEU A 194 -0.50 -5.38 -7.44
C LEU A 194 0.19 -6.66 -6.98
N ALA A 195 0.56 -7.55 -7.91
CA ALA A 195 1.32 -8.75 -7.61
C ALA A 195 2.74 -8.41 -7.14
N ASP A 196 3.41 -7.44 -7.78
CA ASP A 196 4.74 -6.95 -7.35
C ASP A 196 4.66 -6.27 -5.98
N TRP A 197 3.59 -5.51 -5.73
CA TRP A 197 3.31 -4.90 -4.43
C TRP A 197 3.19 -5.96 -3.32
N ASP A 198 2.41 -7.01 -3.53
CA ASP A 198 2.26 -8.14 -2.60
C ASP A 198 3.57 -8.92 -2.44
N ALA A 199 4.30 -9.18 -3.53
CA ALA A 199 5.56 -9.92 -3.51
C ALA A 199 6.63 -9.21 -2.66
N SER A 200 6.80 -7.91 -2.83
CA SER A 200 7.73 -7.11 -2.01
C SER A 200 7.28 -7.06 -0.55
N CYS A 201 5.98 -6.93 -0.27
CA CYS A 201 5.46 -7.03 1.10
C CYS A 201 5.79 -8.38 1.75
N ARG A 202 5.58 -9.51 1.06
CA ARG A 202 5.94 -10.84 1.56
C ARG A 202 7.44 -10.98 1.80
N SER A 203 8.25 -10.47 0.89
CA SER A 203 9.70 -10.49 1.00
C SER A 203 10.18 -9.70 2.23
N TRP A 204 9.63 -8.52 2.46
CA TRP A 204 9.84 -7.74 3.68
C TRP A 204 9.48 -8.51 4.94
N LEU A 205 8.28 -9.11 4.96
CA LEU A 205 7.76 -9.83 6.12
C LEU A 205 8.62 -11.03 6.51
N ARG A 206 9.12 -11.80 5.53
CA ARG A 206 10.03 -12.92 5.80
C ARG A 206 11.27 -12.48 6.56
N VAL A 207 11.87 -11.36 6.16
CA VAL A 207 13.04 -10.82 6.84
C VAL A 207 12.67 -10.28 8.23
N ALA A 208 11.60 -9.49 8.31
CA ALA A 208 11.13 -8.91 9.57
C ALA A 208 10.78 -9.99 10.61
N ASP A 209 10.10 -11.05 10.20
CA ASP A 209 9.73 -12.18 11.07
C ASP A 209 10.99 -12.96 11.49
N SER A 210 11.96 -13.13 10.60
CA SER A 210 13.23 -13.79 10.95
C SER A 210 14.06 -12.99 11.96
N GLU A 211 14.04 -11.65 11.89
CA GLU A 211 14.76 -10.76 12.80
C GLU A 211 14.05 -10.62 14.16
N LYS A 212 12.71 -10.64 14.14
CA LYS A 212 11.90 -10.42 15.35
C LYS A 212 11.33 -11.71 15.94
N LEU A 213 11.82 -12.87 15.51
CA LEU A 213 11.32 -14.19 15.92
C LEU A 213 11.25 -14.35 17.44
N VAL A 214 12.30 -13.93 18.16
CA VAL A 214 12.35 -14.07 19.63
C VAL A 214 11.31 -13.16 20.28
N GLN A 215 11.20 -11.92 19.83
CA GLN A 215 10.22 -10.95 20.33
C GLN A 215 8.79 -11.41 20.03
N GLN A 216 8.55 -11.96 18.84
CA GLN A 216 7.26 -12.55 18.47
C GLN A 216 6.91 -13.76 19.33
N LYS A 217 7.87 -14.66 19.60
CA LYS A 217 7.67 -15.80 20.51
C LYS A 217 7.35 -15.33 21.93
N LYS A 218 8.11 -14.37 22.46
CA LYS A 218 7.85 -13.79 23.78
C LYS A 218 6.47 -13.15 23.86
N LEU A 219 6.08 -12.37 22.85
CA LEU A 219 4.75 -11.77 22.77
C LEU A 219 3.66 -12.84 22.74
N ARG A 220 3.82 -13.88 21.91
CA ARG A 220 2.88 -15.00 21.84
C ARG A 220 2.75 -15.71 23.18
N LEU A 221 3.86 -15.99 23.87
CA LEU A 221 3.82 -16.60 25.21
C LEU A 221 3.09 -15.71 26.22
N ILE A 222 3.30 -14.39 26.19
CA ILE A 222 2.58 -13.46 27.07
C ILE A 222 1.09 -13.49 26.74
N ILE A 223 0.72 -13.42 25.46
CA ILE A 223 -0.65 -13.51 24.96
C ILE A 223 -1.30 -14.83 25.41
N ASP A 224 -0.62 -15.96 25.25
CA ASP A 224 -1.14 -17.29 25.61
C ASP A 224 -1.27 -17.48 27.14
N ASN A 225 -0.38 -16.85 27.92
CA ASN A 225 -0.39 -16.91 29.38
C ASN A 225 -1.33 -15.88 30.03
N ILE A 226 -1.65 -14.79 29.34
CA ILE A 226 -2.79 -13.95 29.70
C ILE A 226 -4.03 -14.79 29.43
N ASP A 227 -4.94 -14.90 30.40
CA ASP A 227 -6.18 -15.65 30.23
C ASP A 227 -7.10 -14.97 29.20
N LEU A 228 -6.78 -15.17 27.93
CA LEU A 228 -7.53 -14.74 26.78
C LEU A 228 -8.80 -15.57 26.61
N SER A 229 -9.16 -16.49 27.51
CA SER A 229 -10.49 -17.12 27.49
C SER A 229 -11.58 -16.06 27.48
N LYS A 230 -11.40 -14.96 28.21
CA LYS A 230 -12.29 -13.79 28.21
C LYS A 230 -12.33 -13.07 26.86
N TRP A 231 -11.18 -12.90 26.20
CA TRP A 231 -11.07 -12.21 24.90
C TRP A 231 -11.46 -13.10 23.71
N ARG A 232 -11.21 -14.41 23.78
CA ARG A 232 -11.64 -15.41 22.81
C ARG A 232 -13.16 -15.52 22.80
N ASN A 233 -13.79 -15.43 23.97
CA ASN A 233 -15.25 -15.33 24.08
C ASN A 233 -15.77 -13.99 23.54
N PHE A 234 -15.06 -12.88 23.76
CA PHE A 234 -15.39 -11.59 23.16
C PHE A 234 -15.32 -11.60 21.62
N TRP A 235 -14.23 -12.10 21.02
CA TRP A 235 -14.08 -12.18 19.56
C TRP A 235 -15.03 -13.21 18.93
N LYS A 236 -15.35 -14.30 19.65
CA LYS A 236 -16.37 -15.26 19.22
C LYS A 236 -17.76 -14.62 19.24
N ALA A 237 -18.12 -13.93 20.33
CA ALA A 237 -19.37 -13.19 20.43
C ALA A 237 -19.48 -12.09 19.36
N TYR A 238 -18.42 -11.31 19.14
CA TYR A 238 -18.37 -10.28 18.10
C TYR A 238 -18.52 -10.90 16.70
N ARG A 239 -17.79 -11.98 16.38
CA ARG A 239 -17.92 -12.70 15.11
C ARG A 239 -19.33 -13.27 14.90
N ASP A 240 -19.96 -13.77 15.94
CA ASP A 240 -21.30 -14.34 15.88
C ASP A 240 -22.38 -13.24 15.77
N GLN A 241 -22.13 -12.05 16.32
CA GLN A 241 -23.01 -10.88 16.24
C GLN A 241 -23.04 -10.25 14.84
N PHE A 242 -21.98 -10.42 14.04
CA PHE A 242 -21.89 -9.92 12.66
C PHE A 242 -22.10 -11.01 11.58
N LYS A 243 -22.57 -12.21 11.97
CA LYS A 243 -23.04 -13.25 11.05
C LYS A 243 -24.57 -13.20 10.89
N VAL A 244 -25.07 -12.11 10.35
CA VAL A 244 -26.44 -11.91 9.81
C VAL A 244 -26.22 -10.93 8.65
N GLU A 245 -26.37 -11.22 7.35
CA GLU A 245 -27.12 -12.20 6.57
C GLU A 245 -26.24 -12.74 5.43
N LYS A 246 -26.22 -14.07 5.22
CA LYS A 246 -26.03 -14.63 3.89
C LYS A 246 -27.41 -15.05 3.40
N PHE A 247 -27.87 -14.35 2.37
CA PHE A 247 -28.82 -14.78 1.34
C PHE A 247 -29.52 -16.13 1.61
N SER A 248 -30.76 -16.05 2.10
CA SER A 248 -31.79 -17.04 1.82
C SER A 248 -32.33 -16.73 0.43
N SER A 249 -31.78 -17.40 -0.58
CA SER A 249 -32.45 -17.56 -1.87
C SER A 249 -33.59 -18.55 -1.69
N ASP A 250 -34.81 -18.02 -1.70
CA ASP A 250 -36.01 -18.58 -2.35
C ASP A 250 -37.01 -17.43 -2.57
#